data_AF-A0A068NWN3-F1
#
_entry.id   AF-A0A068NWN3-F1
#
_cell.length_a   1.000
_cell.length_b   1.000
_cell.length_c   1.000
_cell.angle_alpha   90.00
_cell.angle_beta   90.00
_cell.angle_gamma   90.00
#
_symmetry.space_group_name_H-M   'P 1'
#
loop_
_entity.id
_entity.type
_entity.pdbx_description
1 polymer ?
#
loop_
_entity_poly.entity_id
_entity_poly.type
_entity_poly.pdbx_seq_one_letter_code
_entity_poly.pdbx_strand_id
1 'polypeptide(L)' 'MRADYWNVTDEQVVEKTGHPLAHWKSVLDAFGASSKKSNESVEHLQNEHGVPRYWARTLVTWRQKQD' A
#
# COMPACT_ATOMS: atom_id res chain seq x y z
N MET A 1 22.82 2.85 -7.09
CA MET A 1 21.98 2.74 -5.87
C MET A 1 20.79 1.86 -6.21
N ARG A 2 20.46 0.89 -5.35
CA ARG A 2 19.31 0.01 -5.59
C ARG A 2 18.05 0.83 -5.30
N ALA A 3 17.18 1.01 -6.29
CA ALA A 3 15.90 1.66 -6.06
C ALA A 3 15.12 0.84 -5.03
N ASP A 4 14.66 1.51 -3.98
CA ASP A 4 13.76 0.91 -3.02
C ASP A 4 12.47 0.51 -3.72
N TYR A 5 12.04 -0.74 -3.55
CA TYR A 5 10.86 -1.27 -4.24
C TYR A 5 9.54 -0.56 -3.84
N TRP A 6 9.55 0.20 -2.74
CA TRP A 6 8.44 1.01 -2.26
C TRP A 6 8.44 2.44 -2.82
N ASN A 7 9.51 2.87 -3.49
CA ASN A 7 9.60 4.18 -4.11
C ASN A 7 8.88 4.16 -5.47
N VAL A 8 7.55 4.23 -5.40
CA VAL A 8 6.63 4.16 -6.54
C VAL A 8 5.90 5.49 -6.73
N THR A 9 5.55 5.79 -7.98
CA THR A 9 4.77 7.00 -8.31
C THR A 9 3.26 6.71 -8.32
N ASP A 10 2.44 7.75 -8.27
CA ASP A 10 0.99 7.63 -8.41
C ASP A 10 0.60 6.94 -9.71
N GLU A 11 1.27 7.24 -10.83
CA GLU A 11 0.97 6.63 -12.13
C GLU A 11 1.16 5.11 -12.10
N GLN A 12 2.26 4.64 -11.51
CA GLN A 12 2.54 3.21 -11.39
C GLN A 12 1.52 2.49 -10.52
N VAL A 13 1.10 3.13 -9.43
CA VAL A 13 0.14 2.56 -8.49
C VAL A 13 -1.26 2.54 -9.11
N VAL A 14 -1.68 3.61 -9.77
CA VAL A 14 -2.96 3.68 -10.49
C VAL A 14 -3.03 2.62 -11.58
N GLU A 15 -1.96 2.43 -12.36
CA GLU A 15 -1.92 1.41 -13.42
C GLU A 15 -2.17 -0.01 -12.89
N LYS A 16 -1.72 -0.32 -11.67
CA LYS A 16 -1.75 -1.68 -11.12
C LYS A 16 -2.85 -1.93 -10.09
N THR A 17 -3.38 -0.88 -9.49
CA THR A 17 -4.35 -0.98 -8.39
C THR A 17 -5.62 -0.18 -8.63
N GLY A 18 -5.65 0.67 -9.66
CA GLY A 18 -6.82 1.50 -10.01
C GLY A 18 -6.95 2.81 -9.20
N HIS A 19 -6.14 3.00 -8.16
CA HIS A 19 -6.23 4.17 -7.27
C HIS A 19 -4.86 4.78 -6.95
N PRO A 20 -4.79 6.09 -6.66
CA PRO A 20 -3.54 6.76 -6.30
C PRO A 20 -3.08 6.43 -4.88
N LEU A 21 -1.82 6.76 -4.57
CA LEU A 21 -1.19 6.59 -3.25
C LEU A 21 -2.00 7.24 -2.12
N ALA A 22 -2.55 8.44 -2.36
CA ALA A 22 -3.37 9.15 -1.38
C ALA A 22 -4.64 8.36 -0.98
N HIS A 23 -5.28 7.68 -1.94
CA HIS A 23 -6.43 6.83 -1.66
C HIS A 23 -6.02 5.64 -0.78
N TRP A 24 -4.95 4.94 -1.15
CA TRP A 24 -4.47 3.79 -0.38
C TRP A 24 -3.97 4.16 1.01
N LYS A 25 -3.35 5.33 1.17
CA LYS A 25 -3.03 5.88 2.49
C LYS A 25 -4.29 6.01 3.33
N SER A 26 -5.34 6.63 2.79
CA SER A 26 -6.62 6.79 3.49
C SER A 26 -7.27 5.45 3.86
N VAL A 27 -7.22 4.45 2.96
CA VAL A 27 -7.75 3.10 3.23
C VAL A 27 -6.99 2.44 4.38
N LEU A 28 -5.65 2.49 4.34
CA LEU A 28 -4.80 1.92 5.39
C LEU A 28 -4.97 2.66 6.73
N ASP A 29 -5.11 3.98 6.71
CA ASP A 29 -5.33 4.79 7.90
C ASP A 29 -6.71 4.49 8.52
N ALA A 30 -7.76 4.38 7.69
CA ALA A 30 -9.10 4.00 8.13
C ALA A 30 -9.15 2.56 8.70
N PHE A 31 -8.35 1.65 8.15
CA PHE A 31 -8.18 0.30 8.69
C PHE A 31 -7.38 0.27 10.01
N GLY A 32 -6.69 1.36 10.35
CA GLY A 32 -5.83 1.42 11.53
C GLY A 32 -4.46 0.75 11.32
N ALA A 33 -3.90 0.83 10.11
CA ALA A 33 -2.63 0.18 9.77
C ALA A 33 -1.45 0.59 10.65
N SER A 34 -1.48 1.77 11.31
CA SER A 34 -0.43 2.20 12.26
C SER A 34 -0.27 1.28 13.48
N SER A 35 -1.35 0.64 13.93
CA SER A 35 -1.35 -0.20 15.14
C SER A 35 -1.39 -1.70 14.83
N LYS A 36 -1.45 -2.07 13.55
CA LYS A 36 -1.57 -3.45 13.07
C LYS A 36 -0.26 -3.98 12.51
N LYS A 37 -0.11 -5.31 12.45
CA LYS A 37 1.05 -5.92 11.78
C LYS A 37 0.96 -5.69 10.28
N SER A 38 2.10 -5.50 9.61
CA SER A 38 2.14 -5.28 8.15
C SER A 38 1.41 -6.36 7.35
N ASN A 39 1.45 -7.62 7.79
CA ASN A 39 0.73 -8.71 7.12
C ASN A 39 -0.79 -8.55 7.17
N GLU A 40 -1.35 -8.05 8.28
CA GLU A 40 -2.80 -7.81 8.38
C GLU A 40 -3.23 -6.72 7.40
N SER A 41 -2.44 -5.65 7.27
CA SER A 41 -2.69 -4.57 6.31
C SER A 41 -2.56 -5.06 4.86
N VAL A 42 -1.61 -5.97 4.58
CA VAL A 42 -1.46 -6.60 3.26
C VAL A 42 -2.67 -7.48 2.95
N GLU A 43 -3.10 -8.32 3.89
CA GLU A 43 -4.27 -9.19 3.74
C GLU A 43 -5.56 -8.37 3.54
N HIS A 44 -5.71 -7.25 4.25
CA HIS A 44 -6.84 -6.33 4.06
C HIS A 44 -6.89 -5.81 2.61
N LEU A 45 -5.77 -5.32 2.08
CA LEU A 45 -5.70 -4.84 0.70
C LEU A 45 -5.97 -5.95 -0.33
N GLN A 46 -5.50 -7.18 -0.07
CA GLN A 46 -5.72 -8.30 -0.97
C GLN A 46 -7.18 -8.78 -0.96
N ASN A 47 -7.76 -8.97 0.22
CA ASN A 47 -9.06 -9.63 0.37
C ASN A 47 -10.23 -8.66 0.16
N GLU A 48 -10.13 -7.44 0.69
CA GLU A 48 -11.22 -6.47 0.65
C GLU A 48 -11.16 -5.56 -0.59
N HIS A 49 -9.96 -5.30 -1.12
CA HIS A 49 -9.74 -4.34 -2.22
C HIS A 49 -9.15 -4.98 -3.49
N GLY A 50 -8.89 -6.29 -3.48
CA GLY A 50 -8.39 -7.02 -4.66
C GLY A 50 -6.98 -6.61 -5.11
N VAL A 51 -6.21 -5.92 -4.26
CA VAL A 51 -4.87 -5.43 -4.61
C VAL A 51 -3.90 -6.61 -4.75
N PRO A 52 -3.15 -6.74 -5.85
CA PRO A 52 -2.16 -7.81 -5.99
C PRO A 52 -1.12 -7.80 -4.88
N ARG A 53 -0.72 -8.97 -4.37
CA ARG A 53 0.16 -9.11 -3.19
C ARG A 53 1.43 -8.25 -3.22
N TYR A 54 2.09 -8.17 -4.38
CA TYR A 54 3.28 -7.34 -4.53
C TYR A 54 2.98 -5.87 -4.23
N TRP A 55 1.92 -5.33 -4.86
CA TRP A 55 1.47 -3.95 -4.66
C TRP A 55 0.93 -3.69 -3.26
N ALA A 56 0.22 -4.65 -2.66
CA ALA A 56 -0.20 -4.55 -1.27
C ALA A 56 0.99 -4.38 -0.31
N ARG A 57 2.07 -5.17 -0.49
CA ARG A 57 3.31 -5.03 0.30
C ARG A 57 4.01 -3.70 0.04
N THR A 58 4.07 -3.28 -1.22
CA THR A 58 4.62 -1.98 -1.63
C THR A 58 3.89 -0.83 -0.94
N LEU A 59 2.55 -0.82 -0.96
CA LEU A 59 1.72 0.23 -0.37
C LEU A 59 1.86 0.30 1.15
N VAL A 60 1.84 -0.85 1.84
CA VAL A 60 2.02 -0.91 3.30
C VAL A 60 3.40 -0.40 3.70
N THR A 61 4.45 -0.77 2.95
CA THR A 61 5.82 -0.32 3.23
C THR A 61 6.00 1.17 2.89
N TRP A 62 5.46 1.62 1.76
CA TRP A 62 5.47 3.02 1.36
C TRP A 62 4.81 3.89 2.45
N ARG A 63 3.63 3.49 2.94
CA ARG A 63 2.90 4.21 3.99
C ARG A 63 3.72 4.30 5.29
N GLN A 64 4.37 3.21 5.70
CA GLN A 64 5.28 3.20 6.87
C GLN A 64 6.51 4.10 6.72
N LYS A 65 6.88 4.51 5.50
CA LYS A 65 7.97 5.45 5.24
C LYS A 65 7.52 6.91 5.15
N GLN A 66 6.21 7.16 5.16
CA GLN A 66 5.63 8.50 5.22
C GLN A 66 5.32 8.96 6.66
N ASP A 67 5.32 8.03 7.61
CA ASP A 67 5.30 8.27 9.07
C ASP A 67 6.74 8.52 9.58
#